data_AF-A0A0F9DE82-F1
#
_entry.id   AF-A0A0F9DE82-F1
#
_cell.length_a   1.000
_cell.length_b   1.000
_cell.length_c   1.000
_cell.angle_alpha   90.00
_cell.angle_beta   90.00
_cell.angle_gamma   90.00
#
_symmetry.space_group_name_H-M   'P 1'
#
loop_
_entity.id
_entity.type
_entity.pdbx_description
1 polymer ?
#
loop_
_entity_poly.entity_id
_entity_poly.type
_entity_poly.pdbx_seq_one_letter_code
_entity_poly.pdbx_strand_id
1 'polypeptide(L)' 'MEKSVIGQMQDAYQECLAKGLSAIMVSRKLRRDYLGELNRINSPQLKKKGWLLPTYNGYPLIPEDSLWWAQRQKMLKDKL' A
#
# COMPACT_ATOMS: atom_id res chain seq x y z
N MET A 1 -6.20 -12.14 -18.69
CA MET A 1 -7.14 -11.81 -17.59
C MET A 1 -6.52 -10.71 -16.76
N GLU A 2 -7.21 -9.60 -16.58
CA GLU A 2 -6.75 -8.52 -15.70
C GLU A 2 -6.85 -8.99 -14.24
N LYS A 3 -5.79 -8.84 -13.44
CA LYS A 3 -5.80 -9.28 -12.04
C LYS A 3 -6.78 -8.42 -11.24
N SER A 4 -7.55 -9.04 -10.33
CA SER A 4 -8.43 -8.30 -9.42
C SER A 4 -7.63 -7.32 -8.55
N VAL A 5 -8.28 -6.27 -8.05
CA VAL A 5 -7.66 -5.28 -7.15
C VAL A 5 -7.01 -5.95 -5.93
N ILE A 6 -7.68 -6.94 -5.33
CA ILE A 6 -7.13 -7.73 -4.22
C ILE A 6 -5.90 -8.53 -4.64
N GLY A 7 -5.91 -9.12 -5.84
CA GLY A 7 -4.75 -9.84 -6.37
C GLY A 7 -3.54 -8.94 -6.58
N GLN A 8 -3.75 -7.73 -7.13
CA GLN A 8 -2.70 -6.73 -7.29
C GLN A 8 -2.13 -6.26 -5.95
N MET A 9 -2.97 -6.12 -4.92
CA MET A 9 -2.53 -5.78 -3.56
C MET A 9 -1.72 -6.91 -2.91
N GLN A 10 -2.12 -8.16 -3.12
CA GLN A 10 -1.39 -9.33 -2.63
C GLN A 10 0.00 -9.43 -3.29
N ASP A 11 0.10 -9.19 -4.59
CA ASP A 11 1.38 -9.15 -5.31
C ASP A 11 2.31 -8.06 -4.72
N ALA A 12 1.79 -6.84 -4.53
CA ALA A 12 2.54 -5.73 -3.92
C ALA A 12 2.97 -6.04 -2.48
N TYR A 13 2.14 -6.76 -1.72
CA TYR A 13 2.48 -7.22 -0.37
C TYR A 13 3.61 -8.26 -0.38
N GLN A 14 3.58 -9.24 -1.28
CA GLN A 14 4.66 -10.22 -1.40
C GLN A 14 5.97 -9.56 -1.83
N GLU A 15 5.91 -8.60 -2.75
CA GLU A 15 7.08 -7.81 -3.14
C GLU A 15 7.65 -6.99 -1.97
N CYS A 16 6.78 -6.39 -1.16
CA CYS A 16 7.15 -5.68 0.06
C CYS A 16 7.92 -6.59 1.04
N LEU A 17 7.43 -7.81 1.27
CA LEU A 17 8.10 -8.80 2.12
C LEU A 17 9.45 -9.24 1.56
N ALA A 18 9.50 -9.56 0.26
CA ALA A 18 10.72 -10.00 -0.42
C ALA A 18 11.83 -8.95 -0.37
N LYS A 19 11.46 -7.66 -0.39
CA LYS A 19 12.39 -6.53 -0.30
C LYS A 19 12.66 -6.06 1.14
N GLY A 20 12.03 -6.67 2.15
CA GLY A 20 12.18 -6.26 3.55
C GLY A 20 11.68 -4.83 3.81
N LEU A 21 10.67 -4.37 3.06
CA LEU A 21 10.15 -3.01 3.19
C LEU A 21 9.20 -2.90 4.38
N SER A 22 9.23 -1.76 5.06
CA SER A 22 8.34 -1.46 6.19
C SER A 22 6.97 -0.92 5.76
N ALA A 23 6.72 -0.83 4.45
CA ALA A 23 5.52 -0.27 3.86
C ALA A 23 5.28 -0.87 2.48
N ILE A 24 4.02 -1.18 2.18
CA ILE A 24 3.63 -1.66 0.86
C ILE A 24 3.47 -0.46 -0.06
N MET A 25 4.12 -0.56 -1.20
CA MET A 25 4.06 0.44 -2.23
C MET A 25 3.08 0.08 -3.32
N VAL A 26 2.21 1.01 -3.63
CA VAL A 26 1.22 0.84 -4.69
C VAL A 26 1.02 2.15 -5.42
N SER A 27 0.53 2.06 -6.66
CA SER A 27 0.10 3.25 -7.38
C SER A 27 -1.07 3.93 -6.66
N ARG A 28 -1.21 5.24 -6.85
CA ARG A 28 -2.32 6.00 -6.29
C ARG A 28 -3.67 5.45 -6.76
N LYS A 29 -3.74 4.97 -8.01
CA LYS A 29 -4.92 4.30 -8.57
C LYS A 29 -5.26 3.03 -7.80
N LEU A 30 -4.29 2.12 -7.63
CA LEU A 30 -4.51 0.85 -6.94
C LEU A 30 -4.94 1.06 -5.48
N ARG A 31 -4.31 2.01 -4.78
CA ARG A 31 -4.72 2.39 -3.41
C ARG A 31 -6.17 2.85 -3.35
N ARG A 32 -6.58 3.73 -4.28
CA ARG A 32 -7.95 4.24 -4.33
C ARG A 32 -8.95 3.12 -4.64
N ASP A 33 -8.64 2.29 -5.62
CA ASP A 33 -9.50 1.18 -6.04
C ASP A 33 -9.66 0.16 -4.89
N TYR A 34 -8.57 -0.15 -4.16
CA TYR A 34 -8.60 -0.99 -2.97
C TYR A 34 -9.44 -0.41 -1.83
N LEU A 35 -9.29 0.89 -1.55
CA LEU A 35 -10.14 1.58 -0.57
C LEU A 35 -11.63 1.59 -0.99
N GLY A 36 -11.89 1.69 -2.31
CA GLY A 36 -13.24 1.56 -2.87
C GLY A 36 -13.85 0.18 -2.61
N GLU A 37 -13.09 -0.88 -2.87
CA GLU A 37 -13.50 -2.27 -2.59
C GLU A 37 -13.75 -2.49 -1.09
N LEU A 38 -12.86 -2.02 -0.22
CA LEU A 38 -13.04 -2.15 1.23
C LEU A 38 -14.27 -1.41 1.76
N ASN A 39 -14.60 -0.23 1.19
CA ASN A 39 -15.82 0.51 1.52
C ASN A 39 -17.08 -0.25 1.10
N ARG A 40 -17.06 -0.93 -0.07
CA ARG A 40 -18.18 -1.76 -0.55
C ARG A 40 -18.41 -2.99 0.33
N ILE A 41 -17.32 -3.60 0.80
CA ILE A 41 -17.37 -4.80 1.67
C ILE A 41 -17.77 -4.42 3.12
N ASN A 42 -17.93 -3.13 3.42
CA ASN A 42 -18.29 -2.63 4.75
C ASN A 42 -17.28 -3.10 5.83
N SER A 43 -16.01 -3.25 5.42
CA SER A 43 -14.97 -3.89 6.24
C SER A 43 -14.77 -3.10 7.55
N PRO A 44 -14.91 -3.74 8.73
CA PRO A 44 -14.68 -3.10 10.03
C PRO A 44 -13.29 -2.47 10.16
N GLN A 45 -12.32 -2.93 9.37
CA GLN A 45 -10.94 -2.41 9.33
C GLN A 45 -10.88 -0.95 8.85
N LEU A 46 -11.81 -0.49 8.00
CA LEU A 46 -11.92 0.92 7.60
C LEU A 46 -12.79 1.77 8.53
N LYS A 47 -13.66 1.15 9.34
CA LYS A 47 -14.59 1.87 10.23
C LYS A 47 -13.92 2.43 11.48
N LYS A 48 -12.69 2.00 11.82
CA LYS A 48 -11.85 2.70 12.80
C LYS A 48 -11.26 3.97 12.18
N LYS A 49 -12.14 4.92 11.86
CA LYS A 49 -11.79 6.27 11.43
C LYS A 49 -11.19 7.03 12.60
N GLY A 50 -9.88 7.23 12.51
CA GLY A 50 -9.13 8.17 13.33
C GLY A 50 -7.70 8.19 12.82
N TRP A 51 -7.43 8.98 11.76
CA TRP A 51 -6.07 9.39 11.37
C TRP A 51 -5.04 8.30 11.00
N LEU A 52 -5.41 7.02 10.98
CA LEU A 52 -4.48 5.92 10.70
C LEU A 52 -4.32 5.73 9.19
N LEU A 53 -3.06 5.75 8.74
CA LEU A 53 -2.65 5.38 7.38
C LEU A 53 -3.36 4.09 6.95
N PRO A 54 -3.94 4.01 5.74
CA PRO A 54 -4.57 2.77 5.29
C PRO A 54 -3.52 1.66 5.26
N THR A 55 -3.86 0.50 5.82
CA THR A 55 -2.95 -0.64 5.92
C THR A 55 -3.50 -1.85 5.17
N TYR A 56 -2.60 -2.74 4.74
CA TYR A 56 -2.92 -4.07 4.24
C TYR A 56 -2.10 -5.09 5.04
N ASN A 57 -2.77 -6.06 5.68
CA ASN A 57 -2.14 -7.04 6.58
C ASN A 57 -1.22 -6.42 7.65
N GLY A 58 -1.59 -5.24 8.17
CA GLY A 58 -0.80 -4.50 9.17
C GLY A 58 0.34 -3.63 8.60
N TYR A 59 0.60 -3.70 7.28
CA TYR A 59 1.60 -2.86 6.62
C TYR A 59 0.95 -1.59 6.06
N PRO A 60 1.55 -0.41 6.24
CA PRO A 60 1.04 0.84 5.69
C PRO A 60 1.09 0.83 4.15
N LEU A 61 0.03 1.32 3.54
CA LEU A 61 -0.11 1.50 2.10
C LEU A 61 0.33 2.91 1.72
N ILE A 62 1.49 2.98 1.08
CA ILE A 62 2.10 4.23 0.68
C ILE A 62 2.02 4.35 -0.85
N PRO A 63 1.46 5.46 -1.38
CA PRO A 63 1.55 5.76 -2.79
C PRO A 63 3.00 5.87 -3.22
N GLU A 64 3.34 5.25 -4.35
CA GLU A 64 4.67 5.37 -4.97
C GLU A 64 5.06 6.84 -5.27
N ASP A 65 4.07 7.72 -5.43
CA ASP A 65 4.27 9.15 -5.68
C ASP A 65 4.32 10.02 -4.40
N SER A 66 4.36 9.39 -3.22
CA SER A 66 4.43 10.12 -1.96
C SER A 66 5.83 10.68 -1.68
N LEU A 67 5.88 11.84 -1.03
CA LEU A 67 7.13 12.46 -0.56
C LEU A 67 7.94 11.51 0.34
N TRP A 68 7.25 10.69 1.13
CA TRP A 68 7.88 9.70 2.01
C TRP A 68 8.65 8.65 1.19
N TRP A 69 8.11 8.21 0.06
CA TRP A 69 8.81 7.28 -0.83
C TRP A 69 9.96 7.93 -1.59
N ALA A 70 9.73 9.13 -2.13
CA ALA A 70 10.79 9.89 -2.81
C ALA A 70 12.01 10.08 -1.89
N GLN A 71 11.77 10.37 -0.61
CA GLN A 71 12.81 10.49 0.40
C GLN A 71 13.48 9.14 0.72
N ARG A 72 12.70 8.04 0.83
CA ARG A 72 13.24 6.69 1.07
C ARG A 72 14.15 6.22 -0.07
N GLN A 73 13.76 6.45 -1.32
CA GLN A 73 14.56 6.12 -2.50
C GLN A 73 15.87 6.90 -2.54
N LYS A 74 15.85 8.17 -2.15
CA LYS A 74 17.06 8.98 -2.00
C LYS A 74 18.01 8.36 -0.96
N MET A 75 17.52 8.01 0.22
CA MET A 75 18.33 7.37 1.26
C MET A 75 18.87 5.99 0.87
N LEU A 76 18.11 5.21 0.09
CA LEU A 76 18.57 3.92 -0.43
C LEU A 76 19.68 4.09 -1.48
N LYS A 77 19.58 5.11 -2.33
CA LYS A 77 20.62 5.45 -3.31
C LYS A 77 21.89 5.99 -2.65
N ASP A 78 21.77 6.80 -1.61
CA ASP A 78 22.92 7.38 -0.90
C ASP A 78 23.70 6.35 -0.04
N LYS A 79 23.17 5.13 0.13
CA LYS A 79 23.80 4.02 0.88
C LYS A 79 24.45 2.95 -0.01
N LEU A 80 24.39 3.10 -1.33
CA LEU A 80 25.07 2.27 -2.34
C LEU A 80 26.30 3.02 -2.86
#